data_AF-A0A7D7ZYL0-F1
#
_entry.id   AF-A0A7D7ZYL0-F1
#
_cell.length_a   1.000
_cell.length_b   1.000
_cell.length_c   1.000
_cell.angle_alpha   90.00
_cell.angle_beta   90.00
_cell.angle_gamma   90.00
#
_symmetry.space_group_name_H-M   'P 1'
#
loop_
_entity.id
_entity.type
_entity.pdbx_description
1 polymer ?
#
loop_
_entity_poly.entity_id
_entity_poly.type
_entity_poly.pdbx_seq_one_letter_code
_entity_poly.pdbx_strand_id
1 'polypeptide(L)'
;MNQLDTSNPNHFKFSTEVLDFHILGGLSVFGLDRMRITLKVNTREDEFHALRHNIDLYNSNAVEKLVRKLAEYLEVGTSIIRRSLQELINHLEKYRIELLDKEEDEEAEAYLLSKKERRSAMDFLKSEKLLEKTNKQIGASGVIGEDNNRLLMYLIFTSRKMDNPLHCISFGSSGSGKTHLQSKVAELIPEEERLSLTSLSSNSFYYFKRNELKNKLILIEDLDGADDVLYPLRELQTKKKITKSVVQKGIGGQGKTKNLTVEGPVSVAGCTTQEKLYEDNSNRSFLLYIDESEAQDERIMNYQRAVSAGQVNYEDQDYAVNLLRNVQRLLKPVRVINTFAEHLMLPSAVFKPRRTNAHYLQFIEAITFYYQWQCHKQYDEQTGEEFIETSIEYIKQANTLIKSILLRKSDPLNGATRNYLERLKTYLAEKKDTVFTNQNIRKEMRIAETTLRRYHHLLVQEGYIKKRNDIKGNSFSYEIVDVDEYKNLEKQINEALDNCIKRIEGLDNMDNRKAS
;
A
#
# COMPACT_ATOMS: atom_id res chain seq x y z
N MET A 1 42.59 -31.57 -3.81
CA MET A 1 41.90 -30.29 -4.03
C MET A 1 41.42 -29.82 -2.68
N ASN A 2 41.96 -28.70 -2.19
CA ASN A 2 41.47 -28.06 -0.96
C ASN A 2 40.11 -27.45 -1.28
N GLN A 3 39.08 -27.70 -0.45
CA GLN A 3 37.73 -27.20 -0.71
C GLN A 3 37.27 -26.36 0.48
N LEU A 4 36.63 -25.23 0.20
CA LEU A 4 35.99 -24.37 1.19
C LEU A 4 34.67 -25.03 1.62
N ASP A 5 34.55 -25.35 2.91
CA ASP A 5 33.32 -25.83 3.55
C ASP A 5 32.49 -24.61 4.00
N THR A 6 31.32 -24.46 3.39
CA THR A 6 30.36 -23.38 3.64
C THR A 6 29.04 -23.89 4.23
N SER A 7 29.01 -25.14 4.72
CA SER A 7 27.80 -25.77 5.29
C SER A 7 27.20 -24.97 6.46
N ASN A 8 28.02 -24.24 7.21
CA ASN A 8 27.55 -23.30 8.23
C ASN A 8 27.68 -21.85 7.74
N PRO A 9 26.56 -21.10 7.57
CA PRO A 9 26.58 -19.73 7.05
C PRO A 9 27.36 -18.75 7.93
N ASN A 10 27.52 -19.05 9.22
CA ASN A 10 28.24 -18.22 10.18
C ASN A 10 29.69 -18.67 10.39
N HIS A 11 30.13 -19.77 9.78
CA HIS A 11 31.46 -20.34 9.98
C HIS A 11 31.96 -21.11 8.76
N PHE A 12 32.81 -20.50 7.94
CA PHE A 12 33.44 -21.20 6.82
C PHE A 12 34.78 -21.78 7.22
N LYS A 13 35.11 -22.94 6.67
CA LYS A 13 36.37 -23.64 6.93
C LYS A 13 37.11 -23.94 5.63
N PHE A 14 38.41 -23.68 5.62
CA PHE A 14 39.27 -24.01 4.50
C PHE A 14 40.58 -24.56 5.03
N SER A 15 40.93 -25.77 4.63
CA SER A 15 42.15 -26.43 5.09
C SER A 15 43.12 -26.64 3.94
N THR A 16 44.39 -26.35 4.18
CA THR A 16 45.50 -26.74 3.31
C THR A 16 46.26 -27.91 3.94
N GLU A 17 47.39 -28.31 3.36
CA GLU A 17 48.22 -29.38 3.92
C GLU A 17 48.77 -29.01 5.31
N VAL A 18 48.98 -27.72 5.58
CA VAL A 18 49.69 -27.23 6.78
C VAL A 18 48.79 -26.35 7.67
N LEU A 19 47.84 -25.61 7.10
CA LEU A 19 47.07 -24.58 7.80
C LEU A 19 45.57 -24.82 7.71
N ASP A 20 44.87 -24.51 8.79
CA ASP A 20 43.42 -24.42 8.83
C ASP A 20 42.98 -22.96 8.97
N PHE A 21 42.09 -22.55 8.08
CA PHE A 21 41.49 -21.23 8.03
C PHE A 21 40.01 -21.32 8.41
N HIS A 22 39.60 -20.46 9.34
CA HIS A 22 38.24 -20.36 9.82
C HIS A 22 37.76 -18.93 9.66
N ILE A 23 36.68 -18.74 8.92
CA ILE A 23 36.05 -17.44 8.71
C ILE A 23 34.83 -17.35 9.60
N LEU A 24 34.88 -16.43 10.56
CA LEU A 24 33.83 -16.23 11.55
C LEU A 24 32.88 -15.12 11.09
N GLY A 25 31.58 -15.39 11.12
CA GLY A 25 30.53 -14.46 10.74
C GLY A 25 30.17 -14.46 9.25
N GLY A 26 30.62 -15.46 8.48
CA GLY A 26 30.28 -15.61 7.06
C GLY A 26 30.93 -14.58 6.14
N LEU A 27 30.33 -14.36 4.98
CA LEU A 27 30.79 -13.43 3.95
C LEU A 27 29.69 -12.43 3.59
N SER A 28 30.04 -11.15 3.49
CA SER A 28 29.09 -10.11 3.08
C SER A 28 28.99 -10.02 1.55
N VAL A 29 27.77 -10.05 1.02
CA VAL A 29 27.49 -9.78 -0.40
C VAL A 29 27.51 -8.28 -0.74
N PHE A 30 27.50 -7.39 0.26
CA PHE A 30 27.49 -5.93 0.05
C PHE A 30 28.90 -5.35 -0.07
N GLY A 31 29.14 -4.54 -1.11
CA GLY A 31 30.43 -3.88 -1.36
C GLY A 31 31.45 -4.85 -1.94
N LEU A 32 31.31 -5.12 -3.25
CA LEU A 32 32.15 -6.05 -4.02
C LEU A 32 33.61 -5.60 -4.13
N ASP A 33 33.89 -4.33 -3.82
CA ASP A 33 35.22 -3.73 -3.83
C ASP A 33 36.07 -4.08 -2.60
N ARG A 34 35.50 -4.77 -1.60
CA ARG A 34 36.18 -5.15 -0.35
C ARG A 34 35.77 -6.54 0.12
N MET A 35 36.64 -7.21 0.86
CA MET A 35 36.38 -8.52 1.45
C MET A 35 36.82 -8.54 2.92
N ARG A 36 36.01 -7.90 3.77
CA ARG A 36 36.27 -7.85 5.22
C ARG A 36 35.76 -9.11 5.90
N ILE A 37 36.66 -9.80 6.58
CA ILE A 37 36.37 -11.03 7.30
C ILE A 37 37.07 -11.04 8.66
N THR A 38 36.52 -11.84 9.58
CA THR A 38 37.22 -12.23 10.80
C THR A 38 37.82 -13.61 10.58
N LEU A 39 39.15 -13.66 10.46
CA LEU A 39 39.90 -14.87 10.15
C LEU A 39 40.55 -15.44 11.42
N LYS A 40 40.33 -16.72 11.71
CA LYS A 40 41.12 -17.53 12.65
C LYS A 40 41.98 -18.47 11.82
N VAL A 41 43.29 -18.52 12.10
CA VAL A 41 44.24 -19.41 11.42
C VAL A 41 45.04 -20.19 12.46
N ASN A 42 45.17 -21.49 12.26
CA ASN A 42 46.01 -22.38 13.06
C ASN A 42 46.73 -23.40 12.16
N THR A 43 47.73 -24.09 12.69
CA THR A 43 48.30 -25.26 12.02
C THR A 43 47.36 -26.45 12.21
N ARG A 44 47.46 -27.46 11.34
CA ARG A 44 46.66 -28.69 11.46
C ARG A 44 47.02 -29.53 12.68
N GLU A 45 48.26 -29.42 13.15
CA GLU A 45 48.77 -30.20 14.27
C GLU A 45 48.40 -29.58 15.63
N ASP A 46 48.13 -28.27 15.67
CA ASP A 46 47.79 -27.55 16.90
C ASP A 46 46.62 -26.57 16.70
N GLU A 47 45.42 -27.00 17.09
CA GLU A 47 44.20 -26.19 16.99
C GLU A 47 44.12 -25.08 18.07
N PHE A 48 44.89 -25.22 19.16
CA PHE A 48 44.90 -24.27 20.28
C PHE A 48 45.81 -23.07 19.98
N HIS A 49 46.85 -23.27 19.19
CA HIS A 49 47.75 -22.21 18.74
C HIS A 49 47.21 -21.46 17.52
N ALA A 50 46.18 -20.64 17.74
CA ALA A 50 45.43 -19.98 16.68
C ALA A 50 45.50 -18.45 16.74
N LEU A 51 45.87 -17.82 15.61
CA LEU A 51 45.83 -16.37 15.45
C LEU A 51 44.45 -15.92 14.93
N ARG A 52 43.84 -14.92 15.58
CA ARG A 52 42.60 -14.28 15.11
C ARG A 52 42.86 -12.86 14.64
N HIS A 53 42.34 -12.49 13.48
CA HIS A 53 42.52 -11.16 12.90
C HIS A 53 41.31 -10.73 12.06
N ASN A 54 40.89 -9.47 12.21
CA ASN A 54 39.93 -8.86 11.28
C ASN A 54 40.70 -8.21 10.13
N ILE A 55 40.45 -8.64 8.89
CA ILE A 55 41.21 -8.21 7.72
C ILE A 55 40.31 -7.98 6.51
N ASP A 56 40.69 -7.01 5.69
CA ASP A 56 40.17 -6.86 4.32
C ASP A 56 41.12 -7.61 3.37
N LEU A 57 40.68 -8.74 2.82
CA LEU A 57 41.52 -9.60 1.97
C LEU A 57 41.93 -8.93 0.65
N TYR A 58 41.25 -7.85 0.25
CA TYR A 58 41.61 -7.08 -0.95
C TYR A 58 42.65 -5.98 -0.68
N ASN A 59 43.06 -5.79 0.58
CA ASN A 59 44.12 -4.87 0.94
C ASN A 59 45.47 -5.59 0.99
N SER A 60 46.24 -5.52 -0.10
CA SER A 60 47.54 -6.19 -0.24
C SER A 60 48.53 -5.87 0.90
N ASN A 61 48.56 -4.63 1.38
CA ASN A 61 49.43 -4.22 2.50
C ASN A 61 49.02 -4.87 3.83
N ALA A 62 47.71 -5.00 4.07
CA ALA A 62 47.21 -5.67 5.27
C ALA A 62 47.46 -7.19 5.19
N VAL A 63 47.27 -7.79 4.02
CA VAL A 63 47.53 -9.22 3.78
C VAL A 63 49.00 -9.55 3.99
N GLU A 64 49.93 -8.74 3.45
CA GLU A 64 51.36 -8.97 3.63
C GLU A 64 51.80 -8.84 5.10
N LYS A 65 51.22 -7.90 5.86
CA LYS A 65 51.44 -7.81 7.31
C LYS A 65 50.92 -9.04 8.05
N LEU A 66 49.75 -9.55 7.65
CA LEU A 66 49.19 -10.77 8.22
C LEU A 66 50.06 -11.99 7.90
N VAL A 67 50.58 -12.12 6.68
CA VAL A 67 51.50 -13.20 6.28
C VAL A 67 52.72 -13.24 7.19
N ARG A 68 53.36 -12.10 7.44
CA ARG A 68 54.52 -12.01 8.33
C ARG A 68 54.16 -12.39 9.77
N LYS A 69 53.04 -11.86 10.27
CA LYS A 69 52.57 -12.16 11.62
C LYS A 69 52.22 -13.65 11.80
N LEU A 70 51.59 -14.27 10.80
CA LEU A 70 51.30 -15.70 10.80
C LEU A 70 52.58 -16.53 10.72
N ALA A 71 53.56 -16.11 9.92
CA ALA A 71 54.83 -16.82 9.79
C ALA A 71 55.62 -16.82 11.09
N GLU A 72 55.68 -15.69 11.77
CA GLU A 72 56.32 -15.57 13.09
C GLU A 72 55.56 -16.33 14.16
N TYR A 73 54.22 -16.25 14.18
CA TYR A 73 53.41 -16.83 15.24
C TYR A 73 53.25 -18.34 15.12
N LEU A 74 53.05 -18.86 13.90
CA LEU A 74 52.80 -20.28 13.63
C LEU A 74 54.07 -21.03 13.18
N GLU A 75 55.20 -20.33 13.07
CA GLU A 75 56.50 -20.88 12.62
C GLU A 75 56.44 -21.54 11.22
N VAL A 76 55.52 -21.05 10.37
CA VAL A 76 55.35 -21.54 8.98
C VAL A 76 56.00 -20.57 7.99
N GLY A 77 56.63 -21.11 6.94
CA GLY A 77 57.25 -20.31 5.89
C GLY A 77 56.26 -19.35 5.20
N THR A 78 56.69 -18.10 5.00
CA THR A 78 55.88 -17.03 4.39
C THR A 78 55.32 -17.39 3.01
N SER A 79 56.09 -18.12 2.20
CA SER A 79 55.68 -18.61 0.88
C SER A 79 54.45 -19.53 0.95
N ILE A 80 54.39 -20.39 1.96
CA ILE A 80 53.29 -21.36 2.16
C ILE A 80 52.03 -20.62 2.60
N ILE A 81 52.16 -19.68 3.54
CA ILE A 81 51.02 -18.86 4.02
C ILE A 81 50.48 -18.00 2.89
N ARG A 82 51.36 -17.34 2.11
CA ARG A 82 50.95 -16.50 0.98
C ARG A 82 50.16 -17.29 -0.07
N ARG A 83 50.66 -18.48 -0.44
CA ARG A 83 49.95 -19.38 -1.36
C ARG A 83 48.60 -19.81 -0.79
N SER A 84 48.55 -20.22 0.48
CA SER A 84 47.32 -20.68 1.14
C SER A 84 46.27 -19.57 1.22
N LEU A 85 46.68 -18.33 1.52
CA LEU A 85 45.78 -17.17 1.52
C LEU A 85 45.26 -16.85 0.13
N GLN A 86 46.09 -16.97 -0.92
CA GLN A 86 45.65 -16.74 -2.29
C GLN A 86 44.62 -17.80 -2.73
N GLU A 87 44.85 -19.07 -2.37
CA GLU A 87 43.88 -20.15 -2.61
C GLU A 87 42.56 -19.87 -1.89
N LEU A 88 42.61 -19.47 -0.62
CA LEU A 88 41.43 -19.07 0.15
C LEU A 88 40.65 -17.93 -0.51
N ILE A 89 41.35 -16.87 -0.95
CA ILE A 89 40.72 -15.72 -1.62
C ILE A 89 39.98 -16.19 -2.87
N ASN A 90 40.61 -16.99 -3.73
CA ASN A 90 39.97 -17.48 -4.95
C ASN A 90 38.71 -18.31 -4.65
N HIS A 91 38.73 -19.14 -3.60
CA HIS A 91 37.54 -19.89 -3.18
C HIS A 91 36.42 -19.00 -2.64
N LEU A 92 36.75 -17.97 -1.86
CA LEU A 92 35.77 -17.01 -1.36
C LEU A 92 35.17 -16.16 -2.46
N GLU A 93 35.96 -15.75 -3.45
CA GLU A 93 35.48 -15.02 -4.62
C GLU A 93 34.48 -15.86 -5.42
N LYS A 94 34.82 -17.11 -5.72
CA LYS A 94 33.92 -18.02 -6.42
C LYS A 94 32.61 -18.22 -5.65
N TYR A 95 32.70 -18.48 -4.35
CA TYR A 95 31.52 -18.65 -3.50
C TYR A 95 30.69 -17.36 -3.39
N ARG A 96 31.32 -16.19 -3.39
CA ARG A 96 30.61 -14.89 -3.37
C ARG A 96 29.83 -14.66 -4.65
N ILE A 97 30.36 -15.08 -5.80
CA ILE A 97 29.66 -15.04 -7.08
C ILE A 97 28.49 -16.03 -7.06
N GLU A 98 28.71 -17.27 -6.60
CA GLU A 98 27.63 -18.27 -6.46
C GLU A 98 26.51 -17.81 -5.51
N LEU A 99 26.84 -17.05 -4.45
CA LEU A 99 25.84 -16.43 -3.57
C LEU A 99 25.04 -15.32 -4.27
N LEU A 100 25.70 -14.51 -5.10
CA LEU A 100 25.01 -13.48 -5.89
C LEU A 100 24.08 -14.11 -6.93
N ASP A 101 24.53 -15.16 -7.61
CA ASP A 101 23.73 -15.89 -8.59
C ASP A 101 22.53 -16.57 -7.90
N LYS A 102 22.72 -17.16 -6.70
CA LYS A 102 21.61 -17.71 -5.90
C LYS A 102 20.64 -16.66 -5.38
N GLU A 103 21.11 -15.49 -4.96
CA GLU A 103 20.23 -14.38 -4.59
C GLU A 103 19.42 -13.86 -5.80
N GLU A 104 20.01 -13.87 -7.00
CA GLU A 104 19.29 -13.55 -8.25
C GLU A 104 18.26 -14.64 -8.64
N ASP A 105 18.58 -15.92 -8.40
CA ASP A 105 17.69 -17.06 -8.69
C ASP A 105 16.55 -17.21 -7.65
N GLU A 106 16.80 -16.95 -6.36
CA GLU A 106 15.76 -16.95 -5.31
C GLU A 106 14.76 -15.79 -5.50
N GLU A 107 15.18 -14.67 -6.09
CA GLU A 107 14.29 -13.58 -6.50
C GLU A 107 13.39 -13.94 -7.70
N ALA A 108 13.70 -15.03 -8.40
CA ALA A 108 12.96 -15.51 -9.58
C ALA A 108 11.94 -16.63 -9.29
N GLU A 109 11.76 -17.07 -8.03
CA GLU A 109 10.60 -17.91 -7.67
C GLU A 109 9.32 -17.06 -7.58
N ALA A 110 8.94 -16.45 -8.70
CA ALA A 110 7.60 -15.93 -8.88
C ALA A 110 6.61 -17.09 -8.67
N TYR A 111 5.67 -16.92 -7.74
CA TYR A 111 4.65 -17.92 -7.45
C TYR A 111 3.97 -18.38 -8.76
N LEU A 112 4.26 -19.62 -9.16
CA LEU A 112 3.76 -20.20 -10.39
C LEU A 112 2.38 -20.79 -10.14
N LEU A 113 1.35 -20.10 -10.63
CA LEU A 113 -0.03 -20.57 -10.60
C LEU A 113 -0.13 -21.97 -11.21
N SER A 114 -0.73 -22.91 -10.48
CA SER A 114 -1.10 -24.20 -11.05
C SER A 114 -2.12 -24.03 -12.18
N LYS A 115 -2.23 -25.03 -13.06
CA LYS A 115 -3.22 -25.02 -14.15
C LYS A 115 -4.66 -24.83 -13.63
N LYS A 116 -4.97 -25.41 -12.46
CA LYS A 116 -6.30 -25.31 -11.83
C LYS A 116 -6.56 -23.90 -11.31
N GLU A 117 -5.60 -23.31 -10.58
CA GLU A 117 -5.71 -21.95 -10.05
C GLU A 117 -5.82 -20.91 -11.16
N ARG A 118 -4.96 -21.03 -12.18
CA ARG A 118 -5.00 -20.16 -13.35
C ARG A 118 -6.34 -20.24 -14.07
N ARG A 119 -6.89 -21.44 -14.25
CA ARG A 119 -8.22 -21.61 -14.85
C ARG A 119 -9.31 -20.97 -13.99
N SER A 120 -9.34 -21.28 -12.69
CA SER A 120 -10.34 -20.75 -11.76
C SER A 120 -10.35 -19.21 -11.72
N ALA A 121 -9.17 -18.60 -11.64
CA ALA A 121 -9.04 -17.13 -11.60
C ALA A 121 -9.34 -16.49 -12.95
N MET A 122 -8.99 -17.14 -14.07
CA MET A 122 -9.34 -16.66 -15.42
C MET A 122 -10.85 -16.75 -15.68
N ASP A 123 -11.48 -17.86 -15.30
CA ASP A 123 -12.93 -18.07 -15.42
C ASP A 123 -13.67 -17.01 -14.58
N PHE A 124 -13.15 -16.70 -13.39
CA PHE A 124 -13.65 -15.61 -12.54
C PHE A 124 -13.56 -14.24 -13.25
N LEU A 125 -12.38 -13.89 -13.77
CA LEU A 125 -12.12 -12.61 -14.46
C LEU A 125 -12.97 -12.42 -15.73
N LYS A 126 -13.37 -13.50 -16.39
CA LYS A 126 -14.25 -13.48 -17.58
C LYS A 126 -15.74 -13.54 -17.25
N SER A 127 -16.09 -13.65 -15.98
CA SER A 127 -17.47 -13.87 -15.58
C SER A 127 -18.26 -12.57 -15.57
N GLU A 128 -19.54 -12.64 -15.96
CA GLU A 128 -20.45 -11.49 -15.91
C GLU A 128 -20.59 -10.95 -14.48
N LYS A 129 -20.90 -9.64 -14.36
CA LYS A 129 -21.05 -8.93 -13.07
C LYS A 129 -19.82 -9.09 -12.18
N LEU A 130 -18.65 -8.89 -12.77
CA LEU A 130 -17.36 -9.12 -12.12
C LEU A 130 -17.25 -8.40 -10.78
N LEU A 131 -17.56 -7.09 -10.70
CA LEU A 131 -17.45 -6.34 -9.44
C LEU A 131 -18.37 -6.88 -8.33
N GLU A 132 -19.60 -7.29 -8.65
CA GLU A 132 -20.52 -7.88 -7.66
C GLU A 132 -19.96 -9.19 -7.12
N LYS A 133 -19.44 -10.04 -8.00
CA LYS A 133 -18.80 -11.31 -7.61
C LYS A 133 -17.53 -11.08 -6.81
N THR A 134 -16.71 -10.11 -7.21
CA THR A 134 -15.51 -9.69 -6.45
C THR A 134 -15.90 -9.24 -5.06
N ASN A 135 -16.92 -8.38 -4.94
CA ASN A 135 -17.39 -7.92 -3.64
C ASN A 135 -17.90 -9.06 -2.76
N LYS A 136 -18.62 -10.03 -3.35
CA LYS A 136 -19.05 -11.25 -2.65
C LYS A 136 -17.88 -12.10 -2.17
N GLN A 137 -16.83 -12.24 -2.98
CA GLN A 137 -15.62 -12.97 -2.58
C GLN A 137 -14.81 -12.24 -1.50
N ILE A 138 -14.75 -10.91 -1.55
CA ILE A 138 -14.16 -10.10 -0.46
C ILE A 138 -14.95 -10.31 0.85
N GLY A 139 -16.28 -10.41 0.77
CA GLY A 139 -17.09 -10.79 1.93
C GLY A 139 -16.81 -12.20 2.42
N ALA A 140 -16.72 -13.17 1.51
CA ALA A 140 -16.43 -14.56 1.82
C ALA A 140 -15.04 -14.75 2.44
N SER A 141 -14.06 -13.90 2.12
CA SER A 141 -12.73 -13.92 2.73
C SER A 141 -12.67 -13.38 4.17
N GLY A 142 -13.83 -13.03 4.76
CA GLY A 142 -13.92 -12.58 6.15
C GLY A 142 -13.92 -11.06 6.35
N VAL A 143 -14.10 -10.25 5.30
CA VAL A 143 -14.35 -8.81 5.44
C VAL A 143 -15.84 -8.56 5.66
N ILE A 144 -16.22 -8.17 6.88
CA ILE A 144 -17.62 -8.05 7.26
C ILE A 144 -18.15 -6.64 6.99
N GLY A 145 -19.26 -6.56 6.24
CA GLY A 145 -19.87 -5.29 5.85
C GLY A 145 -18.93 -4.44 5.02
N GLU A 146 -19.01 -3.11 5.18
CA GLU A 146 -18.16 -2.16 4.42
C GLU A 146 -18.22 -2.36 2.90
N ASP A 147 -19.38 -2.78 2.38
CA ASP A 147 -19.51 -3.34 1.03
C ASP A 147 -18.98 -2.42 -0.07
N ASN A 148 -19.18 -1.10 0.06
CA ASN A 148 -18.63 -0.13 -0.88
C ASN A 148 -17.13 0.09 -0.64
N ASN A 149 -16.74 0.38 0.61
CA ASN A 149 -15.35 0.70 0.98
C ASN A 149 -14.38 -0.46 0.68
N ARG A 150 -14.76 -1.71 0.93
CA ARG A 150 -13.90 -2.88 0.70
C ARG A 150 -13.65 -3.12 -0.80
N LEU A 151 -14.67 -2.95 -1.64
CA LEU A 151 -14.54 -3.10 -3.10
C LEU A 151 -13.71 -1.97 -3.69
N LEU A 152 -14.01 -0.72 -3.30
CA LEU A 152 -13.27 0.46 -3.70
C LEU A 152 -11.79 0.35 -3.31
N MET A 153 -11.49 -0.06 -2.07
CA MET A 153 -10.13 -0.27 -1.58
C MET A 153 -9.41 -1.37 -2.38
N TYR A 154 -10.08 -2.49 -2.67
CA TYR A 154 -9.51 -3.57 -3.50
C TYR A 154 -9.15 -3.08 -4.92
N LEU A 155 -10.01 -2.28 -5.55
CA LEU A 155 -9.74 -1.69 -6.87
C LEU A 155 -8.59 -0.67 -6.82
N ILE A 156 -8.53 0.17 -5.78
CA ILE A 156 -7.39 1.06 -5.54
C ILE A 156 -6.10 0.27 -5.40
N PHE A 157 -6.08 -0.82 -4.62
CA PHE A 157 -4.88 -1.66 -4.47
C PHE A 157 -4.48 -2.32 -5.80
N THR A 158 -5.46 -2.69 -6.62
CA THR A 158 -5.25 -3.28 -7.94
C THR A 158 -4.53 -2.32 -8.90
N SER A 159 -4.80 -1.02 -8.78
CA SER A 159 -4.17 0.00 -9.63
C SER A 159 -2.63 0.09 -9.50
N ARG A 160 -2.01 -0.58 -8.50
CA ARG A 160 -0.54 -0.70 -8.40
C ARG A 160 0.13 -1.24 -9.67
N LYS A 161 -0.60 -1.99 -10.49
CA LYS A 161 -0.13 -2.56 -11.77
C LYS A 161 -0.33 -1.64 -12.97
N MET A 162 -0.94 -0.47 -12.76
CA MET A 162 -1.12 0.56 -13.77
C MET A 162 0.01 1.59 -13.69
N ASP A 163 0.17 2.38 -14.75
CA ASP A 163 1.17 3.44 -14.75
C ASP A 163 0.89 4.51 -13.70
N ASN A 164 -0.37 4.86 -13.49
CA ASN A 164 -0.83 5.86 -12.53
C ASN A 164 -1.63 5.18 -11.41
N PRO A 165 -0.95 4.61 -10.40
CA PRO A 165 -1.63 3.97 -9.29
C PRO A 165 -2.39 4.98 -8.43
N LEU A 166 -3.48 4.50 -7.84
CA LEU A 166 -4.28 5.22 -6.87
C LEU A 166 -3.80 4.92 -5.45
N HIS A 167 -4.19 5.78 -4.52
CA HIS A 167 -3.83 5.67 -3.11
C HIS A 167 -5.06 5.90 -2.26
N CYS A 168 -5.12 5.33 -1.06
CA CYS A 168 -6.22 5.58 -0.13
C CYS A 168 -5.76 5.86 1.29
N ILE A 169 -6.58 6.60 2.02
CA ILE A 169 -6.41 6.84 3.44
C ILE A 169 -7.74 6.52 4.12
N SER A 170 -7.70 5.63 5.10
CA SER A 170 -8.86 5.24 5.90
C SER A 170 -8.97 6.11 7.15
N PHE A 171 -10.13 6.74 7.34
CA PHE A 171 -10.48 7.61 8.47
C PHE A 171 -11.58 7.01 9.33
N GLY A 172 -11.53 7.33 10.61
CA GLY A 172 -12.42 6.80 11.62
C GLY A 172 -11.84 7.00 13.03
N SER A 173 -12.71 6.92 14.02
CA SER A 173 -12.35 6.97 15.44
C SER A 173 -11.44 5.81 15.86
N SER A 174 -10.69 5.98 16.94
CA SER A 174 -9.87 4.87 17.46
C SER A 174 -10.75 3.67 17.81
N GLY A 175 -10.34 2.47 17.40
CA GLY A 175 -11.13 1.25 17.59
C GLY A 175 -12.22 0.99 16.56
N SER A 176 -12.47 1.87 15.59
CA SER A 176 -13.53 1.68 14.58
C SER A 176 -13.27 0.58 13.53
N GLY A 177 -12.12 -0.09 13.58
CA GLY A 177 -11.79 -1.15 12.62
C GLY A 177 -11.08 -0.70 11.34
N LYS A 178 -10.61 0.56 11.24
CA LYS A 178 -9.81 1.08 10.09
C LYS A 178 -8.69 0.11 9.65
N THR A 179 -7.80 -0.21 10.58
CA THR A 179 -6.66 -1.09 10.34
C THR A 179 -7.11 -2.49 9.99
N HIS A 180 -8.22 -2.96 10.57
CA HIS A 180 -8.78 -4.27 10.25
C HIS A 180 -9.27 -4.34 8.80
N LEU A 181 -10.06 -3.36 8.34
CA LEU A 181 -10.53 -3.31 6.95
C LEU A 181 -9.35 -3.27 5.99
N GLN A 182 -8.39 -2.35 6.23
CA GLN A 182 -7.21 -2.20 5.38
C GLN A 182 -6.38 -3.49 5.32
N SER A 183 -6.08 -4.10 6.47
CA SER A 183 -5.27 -5.32 6.53
C SER A 183 -5.96 -6.51 5.88
N LYS A 184 -7.28 -6.69 6.08
CA LYS A 184 -8.00 -7.81 5.47
C LYS A 184 -8.16 -7.68 3.97
N VAL A 185 -8.47 -6.49 3.46
CA VAL A 185 -8.50 -6.27 2.00
C VAL A 185 -7.10 -6.44 1.40
N ALA A 186 -6.07 -6.04 2.14
CA ALA A 186 -4.69 -6.23 1.72
C ALA A 186 -4.23 -7.70 1.69
N GLU A 187 -4.80 -8.58 2.52
CA GLU A 187 -4.54 -10.02 2.45
C GLU A 187 -4.98 -10.63 1.11
N LEU A 188 -5.85 -9.96 0.35
CA LEU A 188 -6.33 -10.37 -0.97
C LEU A 188 -5.35 -10.01 -2.10
N ILE A 189 -4.31 -9.24 -1.78
CA ILE A 189 -3.21 -8.93 -2.67
C ILE A 189 -2.12 -10.00 -2.47
N PRO A 190 -1.46 -10.48 -3.56
CA PRO A 190 -0.38 -11.45 -3.45
C PRO A 190 0.70 -10.99 -2.47
N GLU A 191 1.19 -11.91 -1.64
CA GLU A 191 2.16 -11.60 -0.57
C GLU A 191 3.45 -11.02 -1.15
N GLU A 192 3.89 -11.53 -2.30
CA GLU A 192 5.04 -11.04 -3.05
C GLU A 192 4.86 -9.63 -3.62
N GLU A 193 3.62 -9.13 -3.73
CA GLU A 193 3.29 -7.79 -4.22
C GLU A 193 2.85 -6.83 -3.10
N ARG A 194 3.02 -7.21 -1.84
CA ARG A 194 2.62 -6.42 -0.66
C ARG A 194 3.81 -6.15 0.26
N LEU A 195 3.87 -4.94 0.78
CA LEU A 195 4.85 -4.51 1.77
C LEU A 195 4.11 -3.91 2.97
N SER A 196 4.11 -4.63 4.09
CA SER A 196 3.49 -4.19 5.35
C SER A 196 4.51 -3.61 6.29
N LEU A 197 4.27 -2.38 6.72
CA LEU A 197 5.24 -1.59 7.44
C LEU A 197 4.66 -1.12 8.77
N THR A 198 5.22 -1.62 9.87
CA THR A 198 4.84 -1.22 11.25
C THR A 198 5.63 0.00 11.71
N SER A 199 6.91 0.11 11.33
CA SER A 199 7.75 1.28 11.56
C SER A 199 8.90 1.34 10.55
N LEU A 200 9.14 2.50 9.94
CA LEU A 200 10.35 2.75 9.14
C LEU A 200 10.93 4.11 9.46
N SER A 201 12.26 4.19 9.38
CA SER A 201 12.91 5.48 9.20
C SER A 201 12.71 5.98 7.77
N SER A 202 12.55 7.29 7.59
CA SER A 202 12.48 7.94 6.27
C SER A 202 13.63 7.58 5.33
N ASN A 203 14.79 7.23 5.89
CA ASN A 203 15.99 6.91 5.13
C ASN A 203 15.96 5.52 4.49
N SER A 204 15.24 4.56 5.09
CA SER A 204 15.15 3.18 4.62
C SER A 204 14.64 3.06 3.18
N PHE A 205 13.70 3.92 2.77
CA PHE A 205 13.14 3.95 1.42
C PHE A 205 14.17 4.10 0.32
N TYR A 206 15.29 4.75 0.59
CA TYR A 206 16.35 4.97 -0.40
C TYR A 206 17.31 3.79 -0.55
N TYR A 207 17.23 2.79 0.33
CA TYR A 207 18.11 1.62 0.30
C TYR A 207 17.46 0.37 -0.28
N PHE A 208 16.17 0.42 -0.61
CA PHE A 208 15.54 -0.60 -1.44
C PHE A 208 16.25 -0.71 -2.79
N LYS A 209 16.24 -1.91 -3.40
CA LYS A 209 16.73 -2.11 -4.75
C LYS A 209 15.88 -1.29 -5.73
N ARG A 210 16.43 -1.00 -6.91
CA ARG A 210 15.83 -0.07 -7.88
C ARG A 210 14.37 -0.40 -8.22
N ASN A 211 14.04 -1.66 -8.43
CA ASN A 211 12.68 -2.10 -8.79
C ASN A 211 11.94 -2.80 -7.66
N GLU A 212 12.48 -2.80 -6.44
CA GLU A 212 11.94 -3.60 -5.33
C GLU A 212 10.53 -3.16 -4.94
N LEU A 213 10.25 -1.86 -5.02
CA LEU A 213 8.92 -1.34 -4.69
C LEU A 213 7.95 -1.38 -5.88
N LYS A 214 8.44 -1.66 -7.09
CA LYS A 214 7.64 -1.55 -8.32
C LYS A 214 6.45 -2.50 -8.28
N ASN A 215 5.26 -1.97 -8.58
CA ASN A 215 3.98 -2.65 -8.54
C ASN A 215 3.62 -3.23 -7.16
N LYS A 216 4.22 -2.75 -6.06
CA LYS A 216 3.88 -3.18 -4.70
C LYS A 216 2.82 -2.29 -4.06
N LEU A 217 2.02 -2.90 -3.19
CA LEU A 217 1.14 -2.21 -2.24
C LEU A 217 1.91 -1.96 -0.94
N ILE A 218 2.08 -0.70 -0.58
CA ILE A 218 2.69 -0.26 0.69
C ILE A 218 1.57 0.03 1.70
N LEU A 219 1.58 -0.70 2.82
CA LEU A 219 0.59 -0.58 3.88
C LEU A 219 1.22 0.06 5.10
N ILE A 220 0.60 1.13 5.57
CA ILE A 220 0.99 1.86 6.77
C ILE A 220 -0.15 1.75 7.76
N GLU A 221 0.11 1.10 8.88
CA GLU A 221 -0.93 0.81 9.88
C GLU A 221 -1.39 2.06 10.62
N ASP A 222 -0.47 3.00 10.88
CA ASP A 222 -0.75 4.28 11.52
C ASP A 222 0.09 5.40 10.89
N LEU A 223 -0.58 6.31 10.19
CA LEU A 223 0.07 7.49 9.62
C LEU A 223 0.42 8.52 10.70
N ASP A 224 -0.30 8.54 11.83
CA ASP A 224 -0.13 9.54 12.90
C ASP A 224 1.25 9.42 13.57
N GLY A 225 1.88 8.24 13.50
CA GLY A 225 3.25 7.98 13.96
C GLY A 225 4.32 7.95 12.85
N ALA A 226 3.95 8.21 11.60
CA ALA A 226 4.81 7.99 10.42
C ALA A 226 5.19 9.29 9.69
N ASP A 227 5.16 10.45 10.36
CA ASP A 227 5.37 11.76 9.75
C ASP A 227 6.68 11.86 8.93
N ASP A 228 7.76 11.27 9.44
CA ASP A 228 9.07 11.27 8.77
C ASP A 228 9.05 10.53 7.41
N VAL A 229 8.15 9.55 7.24
CA VAL A 229 8.06 8.70 6.06
C VAL A 229 7.17 9.29 4.97
N LEU A 230 6.34 10.30 5.30
CA LEU A 230 5.38 10.88 4.38
C LEU A 230 6.05 11.55 3.17
N TYR A 231 7.22 12.14 3.34
CA TYR A 231 7.91 12.83 2.24
C TYR A 231 8.37 11.85 1.13
N PRO A 232 9.15 10.79 1.41
CA PRO A 232 9.48 9.76 0.41
C PRO A 232 8.24 9.17 -0.28
N LEU A 233 7.16 8.94 0.48
CA LEU A 233 5.91 8.42 -0.08
C LEU A 233 5.28 9.40 -1.07
N ARG A 234 5.16 10.69 -0.73
CA ARG A 234 4.63 11.72 -1.65
C ARG A 234 5.38 11.77 -2.97
N GLU A 235 6.70 11.65 -2.92
CA GLU A 235 7.55 11.63 -4.10
C GLU A 235 7.34 10.36 -4.92
N LEU A 236 7.22 9.19 -4.29
CA LEU A 236 6.84 7.94 -4.98
C LEU A 236 5.45 8.03 -5.62
N GLN A 237 4.46 8.61 -4.95
CA GLN A 237 3.10 8.79 -5.48
C GLN A 237 3.10 9.73 -6.70
N THR A 238 3.85 10.83 -6.64
CA THR A 238 3.80 11.88 -7.68
C THR A 238 4.76 11.61 -8.84
N LYS A 239 6.01 11.25 -8.53
CA LYS A 239 7.09 11.10 -9.52
C LYS A 239 7.37 9.65 -9.90
N LYS A 240 6.78 8.69 -9.19
CA LYS A 240 7.00 7.24 -9.39
C LYS A 240 8.47 6.83 -9.23
N LYS A 241 9.29 7.67 -8.60
CA LYS A 241 10.68 7.40 -8.26
C LYS A 241 11.16 8.33 -7.17
N ILE A 242 12.08 7.83 -6.36
CA ILE A 242 12.84 8.61 -5.39
C ILE A 242 14.33 8.41 -5.63
N THR A 243 15.10 9.47 -5.40
CA THR A 243 16.55 9.44 -5.58
C THR A 243 17.21 10.12 -4.39
N LYS A 244 18.29 9.52 -3.89
CA LYS A 244 19.14 10.11 -2.85
C LYS A 244 20.61 9.96 -3.20
N SER A 245 21.32 11.08 -3.19
CA SER A 245 22.77 11.10 -3.35
C SER A 245 23.43 10.83 -1.99
N VAL A 246 24.24 9.79 -1.92
CA VAL A 246 25.04 9.44 -0.74
C VAL A 246 26.52 9.41 -1.11
N VAL A 247 27.37 9.89 -0.20
CA VAL A 247 28.82 9.83 -0.38
C VAL A 247 29.30 8.46 0.05
N GLN A 248 29.72 7.65 -0.92
CA GLN A 248 30.37 6.37 -0.65
C GLN A 248 31.88 6.61 -0.61
N LYS A 249 32.50 6.36 0.56
CA LYS A 249 33.96 6.43 0.69
C LYS A 249 34.56 5.29 -0.11
N GLY A 250 35.25 5.60 -1.20
CA GLY A 250 35.98 4.64 -1.99
C GLY A 250 37.28 4.20 -1.30
N ILE A 251 37.92 3.17 -1.86
CA ILE A 251 39.25 2.72 -1.46
C ILE A 251 40.22 3.90 -1.68
N GLY A 252 40.84 4.38 -0.60
CA GLY A 252 41.74 5.55 -0.61
C GLY A 252 41.17 6.84 0.01
N GLY A 253 39.96 6.81 0.57
CA GLY A 253 39.40 7.94 1.35
C GLY A 253 38.78 9.06 0.51
N GLN A 254 38.86 9.00 -0.82
CA GLN A 254 38.11 9.88 -1.71
C GLN A 254 36.64 9.46 -1.74
N GLY A 255 35.73 10.37 -1.42
CA GLY A 255 34.29 10.14 -1.49
C GLY A 255 33.81 10.21 -2.94
N LYS A 256 33.19 9.15 -3.44
CA LYS A 256 32.40 9.18 -4.68
C LYS A 256 30.93 9.31 -4.34
N THR A 257 30.26 10.28 -4.96
CA THR A 257 28.81 10.43 -4.83
C THR A 257 28.12 9.32 -5.63
N LYS A 258 27.33 8.49 -4.96
CA LYS A 258 26.46 7.47 -5.57
C LYS A 258 25.01 7.90 -5.42
N ASN A 259 24.24 7.81 -6.50
CA ASN A 259 22.80 8.07 -6.48
C ASN A 259 22.06 6.75 -6.26
N LEU A 260 21.43 6.61 -5.11
CA LEU A 260 20.47 5.53 -4.85
C LEU A 260 19.14 5.93 -5.48
N THR A 261 18.60 5.11 -6.38
CA THR A 261 17.33 5.37 -7.04
C THR A 261 16.41 4.18 -6.84
N VAL A 262 15.19 4.45 -6.42
CA VAL A 262 14.12 3.47 -6.24
C VAL A 262 12.93 3.90 -7.10
N GLU A 263 12.42 2.98 -7.90
CA GLU A 263 11.34 3.17 -8.85
C GLU A 263 10.04 2.54 -8.32
N GLY A 264 8.94 3.24 -8.58
CA GLY A 264 7.58 2.71 -8.55
C GLY A 264 7.17 2.22 -9.94
N PRO A 265 5.86 2.23 -10.28
CA PRO A 265 4.74 2.74 -9.49
C PRO A 265 4.46 1.93 -8.20
N VAL A 266 3.86 2.55 -7.19
CA VAL A 266 3.44 1.92 -5.93
C VAL A 266 2.01 2.32 -5.61
N SER A 267 1.21 1.45 -4.99
CA SER A 267 -0.02 1.86 -4.31
C SER A 267 0.28 2.06 -2.83
N VAL A 268 -0.26 3.12 -2.23
CA VAL A 268 -0.03 3.43 -0.81
C VAL A 268 -1.38 3.48 -0.12
N ALA A 269 -1.50 2.76 0.99
CA ALA A 269 -2.66 2.82 1.86
C ALA A 269 -2.23 3.08 3.30
N GLY A 270 -2.97 3.97 3.98
CA GLY A 270 -2.71 4.29 5.37
C GLY A 270 -3.98 4.52 6.17
N CYS A 271 -3.89 4.36 7.47
CA CYS A 271 -4.96 4.71 8.41
C CYS A 271 -4.55 5.93 9.24
N THR A 272 -5.50 6.79 9.58
CA THR A 272 -5.27 7.92 10.49
C THR A 272 -6.55 8.26 11.24
N THR A 273 -6.38 8.89 12.41
CA THR A 273 -7.49 9.48 13.17
C THR A 273 -7.69 10.97 12.89
N GLN A 274 -6.79 11.60 12.14
CA GLN A 274 -6.70 13.04 12.00
C GLN A 274 -7.03 13.52 10.58
N GLU A 275 -8.28 13.91 10.34
CA GLU A 275 -8.72 14.43 9.03
C GLU A 275 -7.99 15.71 8.59
N LYS A 276 -7.61 16.59 9.54
CA LYS A 276 -7.03 17.91 9.24
C LYS A 276 -5.51 17.93 9.11
N LEU A 277 -4.79 16.98 9.68
CA LEU A 277 -3.32 17.03 9.76
C LEU A 277 -2.63 16.73 8.41
N TYR A 278 -3.39 16.21 7.43
CA TYR A 278 -2.84 15.64 6.22
C TYR A 278 -3.34 16.27 4.92
N GLU A 279 -3.61 17.58 4.89
CA GLU A 279 -4.20 18.24 3.71
C GLU A 279 -3.39 17.99 2.42
N ASP A 280 -2.06 17.97 2.48
CA ASP A 280 -1.24 17.67 1.30
C ASP A 280 -1.37 16.22 0.82
N ASN A 281 -1.48 15.25 1.72
CA ASN A 281 -1.60 13.83 1.39
C ASN A 281 -3.05 13.44 1.04
N SER A 282 -4.03 13.99 1.76
CA SER A 282 -5.45 13.72 1.56
C SER A 282 -5.93 14.13 0.17
N ASN A 283 -5.29 15.12 -0.43
CA ASN A 283 -5.59 15.52 -1.80
C ASN A 283 -5.02 14.55 -2.87
N ARG A 284 -4.06 13.68 -2.52
CA ARG A 284 -3.42 12.67 -3.40
C ARG A 284 -3.99 11.26 -3.19
N SER A 285 -4.87 11.11 -2.22
CA SER A 285 -5.48 9.84 -1.86
C SER A 285 -7.01 9.92 -1.91
N PHE A 286 -7.64 8.77 -2.06
CA PHE A 286 -9.04 8.57 -1.75
C PHE A 286 -9.24 8.52 -0.24
N LEU A 287 -10.19 9.30 0.27
CA LEU A 287 -10.51 9.30 1.70
C LEU A 287 -11.67 8.34 1.92
N LEU A 288 -11.39 7.25 2.63
CA LEU A 288 -12.35 6.21 2.95
C LEU A 288 -12.80 6.43 4.39
N TYR A 289 -14.08 6.68 4.59
CA TYR A 289 -14.65 6.84 5.92
C TYR A 289 -15.25 5.52 6.35
N ILE A 290 -14.76 4.97 7.45
CA ILE A 290 -15.26 3.73 8.02
C ILE A 290 -16.71 3.93 8.48
N ASP A 291 -17.53 2.90 8.29
CA ASP A 291 -18.91 2.83 8.73
C ASP A 291 -18.95 2.56 10.24
N GLU A 292 -19.21 3.61 11.01
CA GLU A 292 -19.38 3.57 12.47
C GLU A 292 -20.86 3.45 12.88
N SER A 293 -21.72 2.91 12.00
CA SER A 293 -23.13 2.70 12.33
C SER A 293 -23.34 1.53 13.27
N GLU A 294 -24.38 1.62 14.10
CA GLU A 294 -24.77 0.54 15.01
C GLU A 294 -25.08 -0.77 14.26
N ALA A 295 -25.65 -0.67 13.05
CA ALA A 295 -25.93 -1.83 12.20
C ALA A 295 -24.64 -2.53 11.75
N GLN A 296 -23.58 -1.78 11.46
CA GLN A 296 -22.29 -2.35 11.10
C GLN A 296 -21.60 -2.99 12.32
N ASP A 297 -21.66 -2.34 13.49
CA ASP A 297 -21.17 -2.90 14.75
C ASP A 297 -21.86 -4.24 15.09
N GLU A 298 -23.19 -4.31 14.93
CA GLU A 298 -23.95 -5.56 15.13
C GLU A 298 -23.51 -6.67 14.19
N ARG A 299 -23.28 -6.37 12.90
CA ARG A 299 -22.77 -7.36 11.93
C ARG A 299 -21.40 -7.90 12.35
N ILE A 300 -20.50 -7.02 12.77
CA ILE A 300 -19.16 -7.40 13.24
C ILE A 300 -19.26 -8.27 14.49
N MET A 301 -20.05 -7.86 15.49
CA MET A 301 -20.24 -8.63 16.72
C MET A 301 -20.90 -9.99 16.47
N ASN A 302 -21.87 -10.07 15.55
CA ASN A 302 -22.49 -11.32 15.13
C ASN A 302 -21.47 -12.27 14.51
N TYR A 303 -20.60 -11.75 13.63
CA TYR A 303 -19.53 -12.54 13.05
C TYR A 303 -18.51 -13.02 14.10
N GLN A 304 -18.08 -12.15 15.01
CA GLN A 304 -17.17 -12.54 16.11
C GLN A 304 -17.79 -13.65 16.99
N ARG A 305 -19.09 -13.56 17.29
CA ARG A 305 -19.82 -14.62 17.99
C ARG A 305 -19.86 -15.93 17.18
N ALA A 306 -20.11 -15.87 15.87
CA ALA A 306 -20.13 -17.03 14.99
C ALA A 306 -18.74 -17.71 14.89
N VAL A 307 -17.66 -16.91 14.83
CA VAL A 307 -16.28 -17.39 14.89
C VAL A 307 -16.03 -18.13 16.20
N SER A 308 -16.35 -17.51 17.34
CA SER A 308 -16.18 -18.13 18.65
C SER A 308 -17.05 -19.38 18.84
N ALA A 309 -18.17 -19.48 18.13
CA ALA A 309 -19.07 -20.63 18.14
C ALA A 309 -18.64 -21.74 17.15
N GLY A 310 -17.54 -21.57 16.40
CA GLY A 310 -17.08 -22.54 15.40
C GLY A 310 -17.99 -22.69 14.19
N GLN A 311 -18.82 -21.68 13.89
CA GLN A 311 -19.79 -21.71 12.78
C GLN A 311 -19.21 -21.21 11.46
N VAL A 312 -17.99 -20.66 11.49
CA VAL A 312 -17.32 -20.11 10.31
C VAL A 312 -16.44 -21.17 9.67
N ASN A 313 -16.63 -21.40 8.37
CA ASN A 313 -15.79 -22.29 7.59
C ASN A 313 -14.53 -21.57 7.10
N TYR A 314 -13.38 -21.83 7.73
CA TYR A 314 -12.11 -21.23 7.34
C TYR A 314 -11.61 -21.70 5.96
N GLU A 315 -11.97 -22.91 5.52
CA GLU A 315 -11.57 -23.40 4.20
C GLU A 315 -12.20 -22.56 3.08
N ASP A 316 -13.46 -22.14 3.25
CA ASP A 316 -14.15 -21.26 2.31
C ASP A 316 -13.52 -19.85 2.30
N GLN A 317 -13.07 -19.36 3.45
CA GLN A 317 -12.38 -18.06 3.54
C GLN A 317 -11.04 -18.10 2.83
N ASP A 318 -10.23 -19.12 3.11
CA ASP A 318 -8.92 -19.32 2.49
C ASP A 318 -9.06 -19.53 0.98
N TYR A 319 -10.09 -20.25 0.53
CA TYR A 319 -10.41 -20.37 -0.89
C TYR A 319 -10.68 -19.00 -1.53
N ALA A 320 -11.52 -18.16 -0.90
CA ALA A 320 -11.83 -16.82 -1.41
C ALA A 320 -10.59 -15.91 -1.44
N VAL A 321 -9.75 -15.94 -0.39
CA VAL A 321 -8.47 -15.21 -0.34
C VAL A 321 -7.57 -15.64 -1.49
N ASN A 322 -7.35 -16.95 -1.65
CA ASN A 322 -6.46 -17.47 -2.68
C ASN A 322 -6.98 -17.22 -4.09
N LEU A 323 -8.30 -17.31 -4.31
CA LEU A 323 -8.92 -16.95 -5.57
C LEU A 323 -8.62 -15.48 -5.93
N LEU A 324 -8.83 -14.55 -5.00
CA LEU A 324 -8.61 -13.12 -5.26
C LEU A 324 -7.12 -12.77 -5.42
N ARG A 325 -6.21 -13.42 -4.68
CA ARG A 325 -4.76 -13.33 -4.93
C ARG A 325 -4.40 -13.80 -6.34
N ASN A 326 -4.96 -14.93 -6.75
CA ASN A 326 -4.70 -15.50 -8.08
C ASN A 326 -5.29 -14.63 -9.19
N VAL A 327 -6.45 -14.02 -8.97
CA VAL A 327 -7.02 -12.99 -9.87
C VAL A 327 -6.04 -11.84 -10.05
N GLN A 328 -5.47 -11.31 -8.96
CA GLN A 328 -4.48 -10.24 -9.01
C GLN A 328 -3.22 -10.63 -9.81
N ARG A 329 -2.73 -11.87 -9.66
CA ARG A 329 -1.57 -12.38 -10.41
C ARG A 329 -1.82 -12.46 -11.92
N LEU A 330 -3.07 -12.68 -12.35
CA LEU A 330 -3.42 -12.77 -13.77
C LEU A 330 -3.63 -11.42 -14.45
N LEU A 331 -3.77 -10.32 -13.70
CA LEU A 331 -3.86 -8.99 -14.27
C LEU A 331 -2.50 -8.57 -14.84
N LYS A 332 -2.50 -8.14 -16.10
CA LYS A 332 -1.31 -7.66 -16.80
C LYS A 332 -1.35 -6.15 -16.94
N PRO A 333 -0.19 -5.46 -16.89
CA PRO A 333 -0.10 -4.07 -17.30
C PRO A 333 -0.61 -3.91 -18.74
N VAL A 334 -1.56 -3.00 -18.95
CA VAL A 334 -2.14 -2.68 -20.25
C VAL A 334 -2.51 -1.20 -20.25
N ARG A 335 -2.32 -0.52 -21.38
CA ARG A 335 -2.71 0.88 -21.54
C ARG A 335 -4.24 0.96 -21.60
N VAL A 336 -4.82 1.85 -20.80
CA VAL A 336 -6.26 2.10 -20.79
C VAL A 336 -6.53 3.45 -21.44
N ILE A 337 -7.45 3.49 -22.39
CA ILE A 337 -7.89 4.72 -23.05
C ILE A 337 -9.36 4.95 -22.71
N ASN A 338 -9.63 6.05 -22.02
CA ASN A 338 -10.99 6.49 -21.75
C ASN A 338 -11.46 7.45 -22.86
N THR A 339 -12.10 6.91 -23.89
CA THR A 339 -12.65 7.67 -25.03
C THR A 339 -13.68 8.73 -24.60
N PHE A 340 -14.32 8.53 -23.45
CA PHE A 340 -15.33 9.44 -22.91
C PHE A 340 -14.76 10.51 -21.96
N ALA A 341 -13.44 10.54 -21.74
CA ALA A 341 -12.79 11.40 -20.74
C ALA A 341 -13.15 12.89 -20.86
N GLU A 342 -13.24 13.42 -22.08
CA GLU A 342 -13.55 14.84 -22.33
C GLU A 342 -14.99 15.22 -21.97
N HIS A 343 -15.88 14.24 -21.83
CA HIS A 343 -17.30 14.44 -21.51
C HIS A 343 -17.62 14.22 -20.04
N LEU A 344 -16.66 13.70 -19.26
CA LEU A 344 -16.78 13.42 -17.84
C LEU A 344 -16.53 14.71 -17.05
N MET A 345 -17.61 15.40 -16.68
CA MET A 345 -17.55 16.62 -15.87
C MET A 345 -17.96 16.35 -14.42
N LEU A 346 -17.18 16.86 -13.48
CA LEU A 346 -17.53 16.79 -12.07
C LEU A 346 -18.60 17.82 -11.70
N PRO A 347 -19.44 17.54 -10.68
CA PRO A 347 -20.35 18.53 -10.11
C PRO A 347 -19.59 19.76 -9.59
N SER A 348 -20.14 20.95 -9.79
CA SER A 348 -19.52 22.22 -9.35
C SER A 348 -19.39 22.37 -7.84
N ALA A 349 -20.16 21.60 -7.06
CA ALA A 349 -20.12 21.58 -5.60
C ALA A 349 -18.85 20.92 -5.02
N VAL A 350 -18.12 20.15 -5.83
CA VAL A 350 -16.95 19.39 -5.37
C VAL A 350 -15.78 20.31 -5.06
N PHE A 351 -15.24 20.23 -3.83
CA PHE A 351 -14.03 20.97 -3.48
C PHE A 351 -12.81 20.46 -4.24
N LYS A 352 -11.87 21.38 -4.54
CA LYS A 352 -10.59 21.12 -5.23
C LYS A 352 -10.79 20.32 -6.54
N PRO A 353 -11.58 20.85 -7.49
CA PRO A 353 -12.09 20.09 -8.65
C PRO A 353 -10.98 19.50 -9.53
N ARG A 354 -9.82 20.18 -9.66
CA ARG A 354 -8.71 19.69 -10.51
C ARG A 354 -8.17 18.33 -10.09
N ARG A 355 -7.91 18.12 -8.78
CA ARG A 355 -7.39 16.84 -8.26
C ARG A 355 -8.47 15.78 -8.24
N THR A 356 -9.69 16.15 -7.85
CA THR A 356 -10.81 15.22 -7.86
C THR A 356 -11.12 14.73 -9.27
N ASN A 357 -10.96 15.57 -10.30
CA ASN A 357 -11.14 15.17 -11.70
C ASN A 357 -10.10 14.11 -12.13
N ALA A 358 -8.83 14.32 -11.79
CA ALA A 358 -7.79 13.35 -12.07
C ALA A 358 -8.08 12.00 -11.39
N HIS A 359 -8.45 12.01 -10.10
CA HIS A 359 -8.84 10.79 -9.38
C HIS A 359 -10.05 10.11 -9.99
N TYR A 360 -11.05 10.88 -10.43
CA TYR A 360 -12.26 10.35 -11.05
C TYR A 360 -11.94 9.60 -12.35
N LEU A 361 -11.16 10.21 -13.24
CA LEU A 361 -10.73 9.59 -14.50
C LEU A 361 -9.87 8.34 -14.23
N GLN A 362 -8.87 8.45 -13.36
CA GLN A 362 -7.98 7.33 -13.01
C GLN A 362 -8.74 6.17 -12.35
N PHE A 363 -9.80 6.44 -11.61
CA PHE A 363 -10.62 5.39 -11.00
C PHE A 363 -11.48 4.65 -12.03
N ILE A 364 -12.03 5.36 -13.01
CA ILE A 364 -12.70 4.75 -14.17
C ILE A 364 -11.72 3.86 -14.94
N GLU A 365 -10.50 4.36 -15.17
CA GLU A 365 -9.43 3.59 -15.81
C GLU A 365 -9.04 2.35 -14.98
N ALA A 366 -9.01 2.45 -13.65
CA ALA A 366 -8.72 1.32 -12.77
C ALA A 366 -9.81 0.24 -12.82
N ILE A 367 -11.09 0.62 -12.94
CA ILE A 367 -12.17 -0.35 -13.16
C ILE A 367 -12.00 -1.00 -14.54
N THR A 368 -11.76 -0.21 -15.59
CA THR A 368 -11.55 -0.74 -16.95
C THR A 368 -10.35 -1.70 -16.99
N PHE A 369 -9.26 -1.36 -16.30
CA PHE A 369 -8.09 -2.22 -16.12
C PHE A 369 -8.43 -3.56 -15.43
N TYR A 370 -9.31 -3.52 -14.43
CA TYR A 370 -9.78 -4.74 -13.75
C TYR A 370 -10.60 -5.64 -14.68
N TYR A 371 -11.38 -5.03 -15.58
CA TYR A 371 -12.14 -5.70 -16.64
C TYR A 371 -11.31 -6.08 -17.87
N GLN A 372 -9.97 -5.95 -17.86
CA GLN A 372 -9.11 -6.15 -19.05
C GLN A 372 -9.34 -7.47 -19.81
N TRP A 373 -9.78 -8.54 -19.13
CA TRP A 373 -10.05 -9.85 -19.74
C TRP A 373 -11.44 -9.98 -20.38
N GLN A 374 -12.29 -8.97 -20.21
CA GLN A 374 -13.61 -8.81 -20.84
C GLN A 374 -13.59 -7.76 -21.95
N CYS A 375 -12.56 -6.90 -21.99
CA CYS A 375 -12.40 -5.89 -23.03
C CYS A 375 -11.81 -6.45 -24.32
N HIS A 376 -12.20 -5.87 -25.45
CA HIS A 376 -11.53 -6.14 -26.73
C HIS A 376 -10.16 -5.45 -26.74
N LYS A 377 -9.12 -6.21 -27.10
CA LYS A 377 -7.76 -5.68 -27.22
C LYS A 377 -7.61 -4.95 -28.55
N GLN A 378 -7.14 -3.72 -28.49
CA GLN A 378 -6.82 -2.91 -29.67
C GLN A 378 -5.32 -2.63 -29.71
N TYR A 379 -4.82 -2.28 -30.88
CA TYR A 379 -3.41 -2.02 -31.13
C TYR A 379 -3.28 -0.68 -31.84
N ASP A 380 -2.40 0.17 -31.33
CA ASP A 380 -2.12 1.46 -31.96
C ASP A 380 -1.40 1.24 -33.30
N GLU A 381 -1.92 1.83 -34.38
CA GLU A 381 -1.41 1.62 -35.74
C GLU A 381 0.03 2.13 -35.94
N GLN A 382 0.47 3.11 -35.14
CA GLN A 382 1.79 3.73 -35.27
C GLN A 382 2.82 3.07 -34.34
N THR A 383 2.43 2.75 -33.11
CA THR A 383 3.35 2.24 -32.08
C THR A 383 3.28 0.73 -31.88
N GLY A 384 2.18 0.09 -32.30
CA GLY A 384 1.89 -1.33 -32.04
C GLY A 384 1.57 -1.63 -30.57
N GLU A 385 1.39 -0.61 -29.73
CA GLU A 385 1.09 -0.77 -28.30
C GLU A 385 -0.33 -1.33 -28.09
N GLU A 386 -0.46 -2.35 -27.24
CA GLU A 386 -1.76 -2.94 -26.86
C GLU A 386 -2.49 -2.01 -25.89
N PHE A 387 -3.75 -1.67 -26.21
CA PHE A 387 -4.62 -0.90 -25.33
C PHE A 387 -6.03 -1.47 -25.25
N ILE A 388 -6.75 -1.06 -24.21
CA ILE A 388 -8.18 -1.36 -24.01
C ILE A 388 -8.95 -0.05 -23.78
N GLU A 389 -10.22 -0.06 -24.19
CA GLU A 389 -11.09 1.11 -24.08
C GLU A 389 -12.10 0.99 -22.94
N THR A 390 -12.42 2.14 -22.35
CA THR A 390 -13.45 2.25 -21.30
C THR A 390 -14.85 2.14 -21.90
N SER A 391 -15.70 1.28 -21.33
CA SER A 391 -17.13 1.20 -21.63
C SER A 391 -17.96 2.10 -20.70
N ILE A 392 -19.12 2.56 -21.19
CA ILE A 392 -20.12 3.32 -20.40
C ILE A 392 -20.54 2.55 -19.14
N GLU A 393 -20.61 1.21 -19.20
CA GLU A 393 -20.97 0.39 -18.05
C GLU A 393 -19.94 0.52 -16.91
N TYR A 394 -18.66 0.58 -17.25
CA TYR A 394 -17.58 0.75 -16.26
C TYR A 394 -17.62 2.14 -15.61
N ILE A 395 -18.01 3.17 -16.39
CA ILE A 395 -18.23 4.53 -15.86
C ILE A 395 -19.40 4.54 -14.87
N LYS A 396 -20.52 3.86 -15.18
CA LYS A 396 -21.66 3.73 -14.25
C LYS A 396 -21.26 3.02 -12.95
N GLN A 397 -20.47 1.96 -13.05
CA GLN A 397 -19.94 1.25 -11.88
C GLN A 397 -19.01 2.15 -11.06
N ALA A 398 -18.13 2.92 -11.72
CA ALA A 398 -17.27 3.90 -11.06
C ALA A 398 -18.07 4.96 -10.30
N ASN A 399 -19.11 5.52 -10.94
CA ASN A 399 -19.98 6.54 -10.37
C ASN A 399 -20.66 6.04 -9.09
N THR A 400 -21.15 4.79 -9.11
CA THR A 400 -21.77 4.17 -7.93
C THR A 400 -20.81 4.10 -6.75
N LEU A 401 -19.56 3.68 -6.97
CA LEU A 401 -18.57 3.51 -5.89
C LEU A 401 -18.03 4.85 -5.37
N ILE A 402 -17.76 5.80 -6.27
CA ILE A 402 -17.12 7.07 -5.91
C ILE A 402 -18.11 8.10 -5.34
N LYS A 403 -19.42 7.90 -5.52
CA LYS A 403 -20.47 8.84 -5.09
C LYS A 403 -20.33 9.24 -3.62
N SER A 404 -20.11 8.29 -2.71
CA SER A 404 -19.93 8.57 -1.29
C SER A 404 -18.71 9.45 -1.02
N ILE A 405 -17.63 9.26 -1.78
CA ILE A 405 -16.39 10.05 -1.66
C ILE A 405 -16.61 11.46 -2.20
N LEU A 406 -17.28 11.61 -3.35
CA LEU A 406 -17.60 12.91 -3.92
C LEU A 406 -18.51 13.72 -3.00
N LEU A 407 -19.49 13.07 -2.39
CA LEU A 407 -20.38 13.67 -1.40
C LEU A 407 -19.59 14.20 -0.20
N ARG A 408 -18.70 13.38 0.37
CA ARG A 408 -17.83 13.80 1.47
C ARG A 408 -16.86 14.91 1.07
N LYS A 409 -16.30 14.88 -0.14
CA LYS A 409 -15.44 15.96 -0.67
C LYS A 409 -16.18 17.25 -1.00
N SER A 410 -17.51 17.24 -1.00
CA SER A 410 -18.35 18.42 -1.19
C SER A 410 -18.92 18.94 0.14
N ASP A 411 -18.70 18.20 1.23
CA ASP A 411 -19.18 18.52 2.57
C ASP A 411 -18.12 19.32 3.35
N PRO A 412 -18.43 20.53 3.86
CA PRO A 412 -17.49 21.30 4.67
C PRO A 412 -17.28 20.71 6.08
N LEU A 413 -18.15 19.81 6.53
CA LEU A 413 -18.04 19.17 7.84
C LEU A 413 -17.09 17.96 7.80
N ASN A 414 -16.34 17.79 8.88
CA ASN A 414 -15.60 16.53 9.10
C ASN A 414 -16.56 15.36 9.38
N GLY A 415 -16.09 14.13 9.19
CA GLY A 415 -16.92 12.94 9.30
C GLY A 415 -17.64 12.83 10.65
N ALA A 416 -16.92 13.09 11.74
CA ALA A 416 -17.48 13.04 13.09
C ALA A 416 -18.61 14.06 13.33
N THR A 417 -18.45 15.31 12.87
CA THR A 417 -19.46 16.36 13.05
C THR A 417 -20.67 16.10 12.14
N ARG A 418 -20.45 15.61 10.91
CA ARG A 418 -21.55 15.22 10.02
C ARG A 418 -22.37 14.08 10.60
N ASN A 419 -21.72 13.01 11.07
CA ASN A 419 -22.41 11.87 11.70
C ASN A 419 -23.19 12.32 12.95
N TYR A 420 -22.63 13.24 13.75
CA TYR A 420 -23.34 13.85 14.87
C TYR A 420 -24.58 14.63 14.42
N LEU A 421 -24.47 15.46 13.37
CA LEU A 421 -25.59 16.25 12.86
C LEU A 421 -26.73 15.36 12.34
N GLU A 422 -26.41 14.29 11.61
CA GLU A 422 -27.44 13.37 11.11
C GLU A 422 -28.12 12.59 12.25
N ARG A 423 -27.37 12.15 13.28
CA ARG A 423 -27.96 11.56 14.50
C ARG A 423 -28.87 12.55 15.22
N LEU A 424 -28.46 13.82 15.31
CA LEU A 424 -29.24 14.89 15.93
C LEU A 424 -30.55 15.12 15.15
N LYS A 425 -30.51 15.15 13.82
CA LYS A 425 -31.71 15.26 12.97
C LYS A 425 -32.69 14.11 13.22
N THR A 426 -32.21 12.87 13.22
CA THR A 426 -33.04 11.68 13.49
C THR A 426 -33.70 11.76 14.86
N TYR A 427 -32.92 12.07 15.90
CA TYR A 427 -33.42 12.21 17.26
C TYR A 427 -34.51 13.29 17.40
N LEU A 428 -34.32 14.45 16.78
CA LEU A 428 -35.30 15.53 16.81
C LEU A 428 -36.57 15.17 16.02
N ALA A 429 -36.43 14.46 14.91
CA ALA A 429 -37.58 13.96 14.14
C ALA A 429 -38.41 12.94 14.95
N GLU A 430 -37.76 12.02 15.67
CA GLU A 430 -38.44 11.04 16.53
C GLU A 430 -39.20 11.71 17.68
N LYS A 431 -38.61 12.72 18.33
CA LYS A 431 -39.27 13.47 19.41
C LYS A 431 -40.22 14.56 18.93
N LYS A 432 -40.24 14.85 17.62
CA LYS A 432 -40.98 15.98 17.00
C LYS A 432 -40.60 17.34 17.58
N ASP A 433 -39.36 17.47 18.02
CA ASP A 433 -38.81 18.71 18.58
C ASP A 433 -38.09 19.49 17.47
N THR A 434 -38.29 20.81 17.41
CA THR A 434 -37.55 21.69 16.49
C THR A 434 -36.41 22.44 17.16
N VAL A 435 -36.45 22.53 18.49
CA VAL A 435 -35.48 23.25 19.32
C VAL A 435 -34.88 22.30 20.35
N PHE A 436 -33.57 22.37 20.56
CA PHE A 436 -32.85 21.56 21.52
C PHE A 436 -31.87 22.37 22.37
N THR A 437 -31.50 21.82 23.52
CA THR A 437 -30.51 22.42 24.42
C THR A 437 -29.28 21.53 24.55
N ASN A 438 -28.13 22.13 24.85
CA ASN A 438 -26.88 21.38 25.08
C ASN A 438 -27.02 20.34 26.19
N GLN A 439 -27.78 20.68 27.24
CA GLN A 439 -27.96 19.79 28.39
C GLN A 439 -28.74 18.53 28.02
N ASN A 440 -29.79 18.66 27.19
CA ASN A 440 -30.62 17.53 26.77
C ASN A 440 -29.84 16.60 25.84
N ILE A 441 -29.21 17.17 24.79
CA ILE A 441 -28.47 16.37 23.81
C ILE A 441 -27.26 15.67 24.43
N ARG A 442 -26.56 16.34 25.38
CA ARG A 442 -25.44 15.73 26.10
C ARG A 442 -25.86 14.48 26.87
N LYS A 443 -26.99 14.54 27.59
CA LYS A 443 -27.49 13.42 28.39
C LYS A 443 -27.93 12.26 27.51
N GLU A 444 -28.68 12.55 26.45
CA GLU A 444 -29.23 11.50 25.59
C GLU A 444 -28.15 10.82 24.77
N MET A 445 -27.30 11.61 24.09
CA MET A 445 -26.29 11.07 23.17
C MET A 445 -24.98 10.68 23.85
N ARG A 446 -24.87 10.88 25.17
CA ARG A 446 -23.70 10.54 25.99
C ARG A 446 -22.37 11.13 25.46
N ILE A 447 -22.41 12.35 24.96
CA ILE A 447 -21.24 13.04 24.40
C ILE A 447 -20.56 13.87 25.50
N ALA A 448 -19.22 13.88 25.54
CA ALA A 448 -18.47 14.76 26.42
C ALA A 448 -18.74 16.24 26.10
N GLU A 449 -18.78 17.10 27.12
CA GLU A 449 -19.16 18.51 26.96
C GLU A 449 -18.24 19.28 26.01
N THR A 450 -16.93 19.06 26.09
CA THR A 450 -15.93 19.69 25.23
C THR A 450 -16.14 19.31 23.77
N THR A 451 -16.42 18.04 23.49
CA THR A 451 -16.71 17.52 22.15
C THR A 451 -18.00 18.13 21.59
N LEU A 452 -19.08 18.16 22.38
CA LEU A 452 -20.36 18.74 21.98
C LEU A 452 -20.22 20.23 21.65
N ARG A 453 -19.53 21.00 22.52
CA ARG A 453 -19.26 22.42 22.28
C ARG A 453 -18.49 22.64 20.97
N ARG A 454 -17.50 21.79 20.66
CA ARG A 454 -16.74 21.85 19.41
C ARG A 454 -17.63 21.58 18.18
N TYR A 455 -18.50 20.57 18.24
CA TYR A 455 -19.45 20.29 17.16
C TYR A 455 -20.40 21.47 16.94
N HIS A 456 -21.03 21.98 18.00
CA HIS A 456 -21.94 23.11 17.90
C HIS A 456 -21.26 24.38 17.40
N HIS A 457 -20.03 24.65 17.83
CA HIS A 457 -19.26 25.78 17.32
C HIS A 457 -19.11 25.68 15.80
N LEU A 458 -18.67 24.53 15.28
CA LEU A 458 -18.51 24.32 13.84
C LEU A 458 -19.85 24.39 13.10
N LEU A 459 -20.91 23.76 13.64
CA LEU A 459 -22.24 23.78 13.03
C LEU A 459 -22.87 25.17 12.99
N VAL A 460 -22.63 26.01 14.01
CA VAL A 460 -23.07 27.42 13.99
C VAL A 460 -22.25 28.22 12.98
N GLN A 461 -20.93 28.02 12.96
CA GLN A 461 -20.03 28.72 12.05
C GLN A 461 -20.36 28.45 10.58
N GLU A 462 -20.64 27.19 10.24
CA GLU A 462 -21.02 26.77 8.88
C GLU A 462 -22.53 26.92 8.59
N GLY A 463 -23.32 27.43 9.55
CA GLY A 463 -24.73 27.76 9.34
C GLY A 463 -25.73 26.59 9.38
N TYR A 464 -25.33 25.41 9.85
CA TYR A 464 -26.22 24.23 9.99
C TYR A 464 -27.19 24.34 11.16
N ILE A 465 -26.77 24.99 12.24
CA ILE A 465 -27.62 25.24 13.41
C ILE A 465 -27.60 26.72 13.78
N LYS A 466 -28.73 27.21 14.27
CA LYS A 466 -28.89 28.59 14.71
C LYS A 466 -29.18 28.65 16.19
N LYS A 467 -28.53 29.58 16.88
CA LYS A 467 -28.80 29.84 18.30
C LYS A 467 -30.09 30.65 18.44
N ARG A 468 -31.01 30.17 19.28
CA ARG A 468 -32.25 30.85 19.65
C ARG A 468 -32.02 31.74 20.86
N ASN A 469 -32.03 33.05 20.64
CA ASN A 469 -31.83 34.07 21.69
C ASN A 469 -33.14 34.52 22.35
N ASP A 470 -34.27 34.13 21.77
CA ASP A 470 -35.63 34.40 22.24
C ASP A 470 -36.04 33.52 23.44
N ILE A 471 -35.39 32.35 23.61
CA ILE A 471 -35.67 31.42 24.70
C ILE A 471 -34.73 31.71 25.88
N LYS A 472 -35.27 32.24 26.98
CA LYS A 472 -34.52 32.48 28.22
C LYS A 472 -34.42 31.19 29.04
N GLY A 473 -33.20 30.77 29.38
CA GLY A 473 -32.95 29.60 30.23
C GLY A 473 -31.48 29.47 30.64
N ASN A 474 -31.20 28.53 31.55
CA ASN A 474 -29.85 28.27 32.07
C ASN A 474 -28.89 27.62 31.04
N SER A 475 -29.38 27.27 29.86
CA SER A 475 -28.59 26.66 28.79
C SER A 475 -28.93 27.27 27.43
N PHE A 476 -27.96 27.26 26.51
CA PHE A 476 -28.18 27.75 25.16
C PHE A 476 -29.11 26.80 24.38
N SER A 477 -30.09 27.39 23.70
CA SER A 477 -31.05 26.69 22.83
C SER A 477 -30.67 26.88 21.36
N TYR A 478 -30.82 25.83 20.56
CA TYR A 478 -30.46 25.78 19.16
C TYR A 478 -31.58 25.16 18.33
N GLU A 479 -31.64 25.52 17.06
CA GLU A 479 -32.50 24.92 16.04
C GLU A 479 -31.67 24.52 14.82
N ILE A 480 -32.10 23.49 14.08
CA ILE A 480 -31.49 23.10 12.80
C ILE A 480 -32.04 24.03 11.70
N VAL A 481 -31.17 24.56 10.85
CA VAL A 481 -31.56 25.51 9.78
C VAL A 481 -32.20 24.79 8.60
N ASP A 482 -31.54 23.74 8.08
CA ASP A 482 -32.03 22.90 6.98
C ASP A 482 -31.81 21.42 7.31
N VAL A 483 -32.89 20.66 7.35
CA VAL A 483 -32.88 19.22 7.65
C VAL A 483 -32.46 18.42 6.42
N ASP A 484 -32.82 18.87 5.22
CA ASP A 484 -32.64 18.14 3.96
C ASP A 484 -31.39 18.56 3.18
N GLU A 485 -30.57 19.47 3.70
CA GLU A 485 -29.32 19.95 3.08
C GLU A 485 -28.45 18.82 2.50
N TYR A 486 -28.18 17.79 3.30
CA TYR A 486 -27.30 16.69 2.86
C TYR A 486 -27.94 15.84 1.75
N LYS A 487 -29.27 15.64 1.80
CA LYS A 487 -30.01 14.96 0.74
C LYS A 487 -30.05 15.79 -0.54
N ASN A 488 -30.18 17.11 -0.42
CA ASN A 488 -30.13 18.04 -1.55
C ASN A 488 -28.75 18.00 -2.22
N LEU A 489 -27.68 18.01 -1.43
CA LEU A 489 -26.31 17.86 -1.93
C LEU A 489 -26.11 16.51 -2.64
N GLU A 490 -26.58 15.41 -2.02
CA GLU A 490 -26.53 14.09 -2.63
C GLU A 490 -27.29 14.05 -3.96
N LYS A 491 -28.48 14.65 -4.01
CA LYS A 491 -29.31 14.72 -5.22
C LYS A 491 -28.60 15.50 -6.33
N GLN A 492 -28.00 16.64 -6.02
CA GLN A 492 -27.25 17.44 -7.00
C GLN A 492 -26.06 16.66 -7.59
N ILE A 493 -25.33 15.91 -6.77
CA ILE A 493 -24.22 15.08 -7.23
C ILE A 493 -24.73 13.95 -8.14
N ASN A 494 -25.84 13.29 -7.77
CA ASN A 494 -26.45 12.25 -8.61
C ASN A 494 -26.90 12.79 -9.96
N GLU A 495 -27.63 13.90 -9.96
CA GLU A 495 -28.12 14.53 -11.17
C GLU A 495 -26.97 14.91 -12.10
N ALA A 496 -25.87 15.44 -11.56
CA ALA A 496 -24.70 15.78 -12.35
C ALA A 496 -24.04 14.53 -12.98
N LEU A 497 -23.86 13.44 -12.22
CA LEU A 497 -23.29 12.19 -12.74
C LEU A 497 -24.22 11.53 -13.78
N ASP A 498 -25.53 11.48 -13.52
CA ASP A 498 -26.53 10.90 -14.41
C ASP A 498 -26.63 11.69 -15.72
N ASN A 499 -26.57 13.03 -15.65
CA ASN A 499 -26.57 13.88 -16.84
C ASN A 499 -25.31 13.68 -17.68
N CYS A 500 -24.15 13.45 -17.06
CA CYS A 500 -22.93 13.09 -17.79
C CYS A 500 -23.10 11.76 -18.53
N ILE A 501 -23.65 10.74 -17.86
CA ILE A 501 -23.93 9.44 -18.49
C ILE A 501 -24.89 9.59 -19.67
N LYS A 502 -26.02 10.28 -19.50
CA LYS A 502 -27.00 10.51 -20.59
C LYS A 502 -26.37 11.20 -21.80
N ARG A 503 -25.48 12.17 -21.56
CA ARG A 503 -24.76 12.86 -22.63
C ARG A 503 -23.82 11.92 -23.38
N ILE A 504 -23.09 11.09 -22.65
CA ILE A 504 -22.18 10.08 -23.22
C ILE A 504 -22.95 9.03 -24.04
N GLU A 505 -24.06 8.51 -23.51
CA GLU A 505 -24.95 7.57 -24.23
C GLU A 505 -25.52 8.21 -25.51
N GLY A 506 -25.84 9.50 -25.48
CA GLY A 506 -26.30 10.22 -26.66
C GLY A 506 -25.24 10.31 -27.76
N LEU A 507 -23.97 10.47 -27.40
CA LEU A 507 -22.84 10.57 -28.34
C LEU A 507 -22.49 9.19 -28.95
N ASP A 508 -22.40 8.17 -28.11
CA ASP A 508 -22.09 6.79 -28.53
C ASP A 508 -23.12 6.25 -29.55
N ASN A 509 -24.41 6.58 -29.35
CA ASN A 509 -25.47 6.25 -30.29
C ASN A 509 -25.36 7.01 -31.63
N MET A 510 -24.76 8.20 -31.66
CA MET A 510 -24.55 8.95 -32.92
C MET A 510 -23.37 8.41 -33.71
N ASP A 511 -22.30 7.99 -33.04
CA ASP A 511 -21.11 7.44 -33.71
C ASP A 511 -21.37 6.03 -34.26
N ASN A 512 -22.10 5.19 -33.52
CA ASN A 512 -22.56 3.88 -34.02
C ASN A 512 -23.49 4.00 -35.25
N ARG A 513 -24.26 5.10 -35.37
CA ARG A 513 -25.09 5.40 -36.56
C ARG A 513 -24.32 5.96 -37.75
N LYS A 514 -23.10 6.47 -37.56
CA LYS A 514 -22.23 6.94 -38.65
C LYS A 514 -21.31 5.82 -39.17
N ALA A 515 -21.06 4.80 -38.36
CA ALA A 515 -20.26 3.63 -38.70
C ALA A 515 -21.08 2.49 -39.35
N SER A 516 -22.41 2.59 -39.34
CA SER A 516 -23.35 1.72 -40.06
C SER A 516 -23.84 2.41 -41.33
#